data_AF-A0A2D6FDU6-F1
#
_entry.id   AF-A0A2D6FDU6-F1
#
_cell.length_a   1.000
_cell.length_b   1.000
_cell.length_c   1.000
_cell.angle_alpha   90.00
_cell.angle_beta   90.00
_cell.angle_gamma   90.00
#
_symmetry.space_group_name_H-M   'P 1'
#
loop_
_entity.id
_entity.type
_entity.pdbx_description
1 polymer ?
#
loop_
_entity_poly.entity_id
_entity_poly.type
_entity_poly.pdbx_seq_one_letter_code
_entity_poly.pdbx_strand_id
1 'polypeptide(L)' 'MDSIDLEVINVLCFQQMLEAVEEEDWNEAAMALYKLYAIEEGERFSDLNEESSELNQTREPKAA' A
#
# COMPACT_ATOMS: atom_id res chain seq x y z
N MET A 1 -12.18 2.71 -12.51
CA MET A 1 -11.69 3.69 -11.52
C MET A 1 -10.22 3.32 -11.26
N ASP A 2 -9.36 3.36 -12.29
CA ASP A 2 -8.24 2.42 -12.35
C ASP A 2 -6.88 3.06 -12.66
N SER A 3 -6.54 4.06 -11.86
CA SER A 3 -5.14 4.41 -11.61
C SER A 3 -5.14 5.23 -10.34
N ILE A 4 -4.93 4.59 -9.19
CA ILE A 4 -4.49 5.35 -8.02
C ILE A 4 -3.20 6.03 -8.46
N ASP A 5 -3.21 7.35 -8.44
CA ASP A 5 -2.10 8.16 -8.92
C ASP A 5 -0.89 7.89 -8.04
N LEU A 6 0.24 7.49 -8.64
CA LEU A 6 1.47 7.22 -7.91
C LEU A 6 1.94 8.46 -7.15
N GLU A 7 1.61 9.66 -7.65
CA GLU A 7 1.86 10.91 -6.95
C GLU A 7 1.08 11.00 -5.62
N VAL A 8 -0.17 10.52 -5.59
CA VAL A 8 -0.98 10.49 -4.37
C VAL A 8 -0.42 9.49 -3.36
N ILE A 9 0.02 8.31 -3.82
CA ILE A 9 0.66 7.30 -2.96
C ILE A 9 1.97 7.84 -2.37
N ASN A 10 2.78 8.52 -3.19
CA ASN A 10 4.00 9.18 -2.73
C ASN A 10 3.72 10.17 -1.60
N VAL A 11 2.73 11.04 -1.77
CA VAL A 11 2.37 12.02 -0.73
C VAL A 11 1.92 11.33 0.55
N LEU A 12 1.13 10.26 0.45
CA LEU A 12 0.65 9.51 1.63
C LEU A 12 1.80 8.80 2.37
N CYS A 13 2.70 8.14 1.65
CA CYS A 13 3.88 7.52 2.28
C CYS A 13 4.79 8.57 2.93
N PHE A 14 4.91 9.76 2.35
CA PHE A 14 5.68 10.86 2.93
C PHE A 14 5.03 11.39 4.20
N GLN A 15 3.71 11.55 4.23
CA GLN A 15 2.97 11.94 5.43
C GLN A 15 3.13 10.91 6.55
N GLN A 16 2.95 9.63 6.23
CA GLN A 16 3.14 8.53 7.17
C GLN A 16 4.54 8.49 7.77
N MET A 17 5.58 8.77 6.96
CA MET A 17 6.95 8.88 7.46
C MET A 17 7.09 10.03 8.47
N LEU A 18 6.55 11.21 8.17
CA LEU A 18 6.63 12.37 9.06
C LEU A 18 5.90 12.12 10.38
N GLU A 19 4.69 11.58 10.32
CA GLU A 19 3.90 11.22 11.51
C GLU A 19 4.66 10.20 12.39
N ALA A 20 5.22 9.15 11.79
CA ALA A 20 6.00 8.16 12.52
C ALA A 20 7.27 8.75 13.16
N VAL A 21 7.93 9.71 12.49
CA VAL A 21 9.08 10.43 13.08
C VAL A 21 8.66 11.31 14.25
N GLU A 22 7.51 11.99 14.16
CA GLU A 22 6.96 12.80 15.25
C GLU A 22 6.58 11.94 16.47
N GLU A 23 6.14 10.71 16.25
CA GLU A 23 5.80 9.74 17.29
C GLU A 23 7.01 8.93 17.81
N GLU A 24 8.21 9.16 17.28
CA GLU A 24 9.43 8.38 17.54
C GLU A 24 9.30 6.87 17.19
N ASP A 25 8.34 6.51 16.31
CA ASP A 25 8.23 5.16 15.76
C ASP A 25 9.16 4.98 14.55
N TRP A 26 10.42 4.68 14.85
CA TRP A 26 11.46 4.51 13.85
C TRP A 26 11.25 3.32 12.91
N ASN A 27 10.50 2.29 13.33
CA ASN A 27 10.22 1.15 12.47
C ASN A 27 9.25 1.54 11.36
N GLU A 28 8.20 2.26 11.73
CA GLU A 28 7.20 2.74 10.78
C GLU A 28 7.78 3.82 9.86
N ALA A 29 8.60 4.73 10.40
CA ALA A 29 9.31 5.73 9.60
C ALA A 29 10.24 5.09 8.55
N ALA A 30 11.00 4.05 8.94
CA ALA A 30 11.88 3.33 8.01
C ALA A 30 11.08 2.56 6.94
N MET A 31 9.95 1.97 7.31
CA MET A 31 9.06 1.27 6.37
C MET A 31 8.43 2.23 5.36
N ALA A 32 7.96 3.39 5.81
CA ALA A 32 7.41 4.43 4.95
C ALA A 32 8.47 4.98 3.98
N LEU A 33 9.70 5.19 4.47
CA LEU A 33 10.83 5.59 3.63
C LEU A 33 11.19 4.53 2.58
N TYR A 34 11.22 3.26 2.94
CA TYR A 34 11.45 2.16 1.99
C TYR A 34 10.39 2.16 0.88
N LYS A 35 9.13 2.39 1.23
CA LYS A 35 8.04 2.47 0.25
C LYS A 35 8.21 3.64 -0.72
N LEU A 36 8.66 4.80 -0.24
CA LEU A 36 8.96 5.94 -1.11
C LEU A 36 10.04 5.60 -2.14
N TYR A 37 11.13 4.96 -1.71
CA TYR A 37 12.21 4.53 -2.61
C TYR A 37 11.73 3.54 -3.68
N ALA A 38 10.92 2.56 -3.29
CA ALA A 38 10.38 1.59 -4.25
C ALA A 38 9.50 2.25 -5.32
N ILE A 39 8.72 3.28 -4.98
CA ILE A 39 7.93 4.04 -5.98
C ILE A 39 8.84 4.81 -6.93
N GLU A 40 9.90 5.46 -6.41
CA GLU A 40 10.87 6.20 -7.23
C GLU A 40 11.63 5.27 -8.20
N GLU A 41 11.92 4.04 -7.79
CA GLU A 41 12.53 3.01 -8.64
C GLU A 41 11.55 2.39 -9.67
N GLY A 42 10.28 2.77 -9.61
CA GLY A 42 9.24 2.29 -10.51
C GLY A 42 8.70 0.90 -10.13
N GLU A 43 8.97 0.42 -8.92
CA GLU A 43 8.32 -0.77 -8.40
C GLU A 43 6.84 -0.50 -8.19
N ARG A 44 6.00 -1.34 -8.82
CA ARG A 44 4.57 -1.33 -8.57
C ARG A 44 4.29 -2.22 -7.37
N PHE A 45 3.78 -1.65 -6.28
CA PHE A 45 3.24 -2.41 -5.15
C PHE A 45 2.02 -3.20 -5.58
N SER A 46 2.26 -4.36 -6.19
CA SER A 46 1.24 -5.34 -6.54
C SER A 46 0.70 -6.05 -5.29
N ASP A 47 1.51 -6.10 -4.24
CA ASP A 47 1.17 -6.73 -2.96
C ASP A 47 0.04 -6.01 -2.19
N LEU A 48 -0.17 -4.71 -2.42
CA LEU A 48 -1.31 -3.97 -1.85
C LEU A 48 -2.64 -4.28 -2.57
N ASN A 49 -2.58 -4.97 -3.71
CA ASN A 49 -3.75 -5.30 -4.53
C ASN A 49 -4.22 -6.76 -4.35
N GLU A 50 -3.44 -7.60 -3.65
CA GLU A 50 -3.78 -9.02 -3.46
C GLU A 50 -4.94 -9.24 -2.48
N GLU A 51 -5.22 -8.32 -1.55
CA GLU A 51 -6.36 -8.50 -0.62
C GLU A 51 -7.74 -8.20 -1.21
N SER A 52 -7.83 -7.59 -2.41
CA SER A 52 -9.14 -7.30 -3.02
C SER A 52 -9.69 -8.43 -3.92
N SER A 53 -8.87 -9.44 -4.27
CA SER A 53 -9.32 -10.53 -5.15
C SER A 53 -9.71 -11.83 -4.45
N GLU A 54 -9.27 -12.08 -3.21
CA GLU A 54 -9.59 -13.35 -2.53
C GLU A 54 -10.98 -13.37 -1.87
N LEU A 55 -11.62 -12.22 -1.66
CA LEU A 55 -12.94 -12.14 -1.03
C LEU A 55 -14.12 -12.40 -1.98
N ASN A 56 -13.89 -12.54 -3.29
CA ASN A 56 -14.95 -12.77 -4.28
C ASN A 56 -15.07 -14.22 -4.78
N GLN A 57 -14.28 -15.18 -4.28
CA GLN A 57 -14.39 -16.59 -4.70
C GLN A 57 -15.25 -17.49 -3.78
N THR A 58 -15.78 -16.98 -2.67
CA THR A 58 -16.50 -17.82 -1.67
C THR A 58 -18.03 -17.70 -1.74
N ARG A 59 -18.62 -17.44 -2.91
CA ARG A 59 -20.09 -17.48 -3.06
C ARG A 59 -20.57 -18.11 -4.37
N GLU A 60 -20.28 -19.41 -4.53
CA GLU A 60 -21.19 -20.29 -5.28
C GLU A 60 -21.71 -21.39 -4.34
N PRO A 61 -22.98 -21.35 -3.90
CA PRO A 61 -23.60 -22.52 -3.30
C PRO A 61 -23.84 -23.55 -4.41
N LYS A 62 -23.08 -24.64 -4.34
CA LYS A 62 -23.30 -25.86 -5.13
C LYS A 62 -24.69 -26.42 -4.79
N ALA A 63 -25.67 -26.20 -5.67
CA ALA A 63 -26.95 -26.88 -5.60
C ALA A 63 -26.82 -28.30 -6.16
N ALA A 64 -27.45 -29.23 -5.46
CA ALA A 64 -27.37 -30.68 -5.61
C ALA A 64 -27.99 -31.23 -6.89
#